data_AF-A0A956LHC2-F1
#
_entry.id   AF-A0A956LHC2-F1
#
_cell.length_a   1.000
_cell.length_b   1.000
_cell.length_c   1.000
_cell.angle_alpha   90.00
_cell.angle_beta   90.00
_cell.angle_gamma   90.00
#
_symmetry.space_group_name_H-M   'P 1'
#
loop_
_entity.id
_entity.type
_entity.pdbx_description
1 polymer ?
#
loop_
_entity_poly.entity_id
_entity_poly.type
_entity_poly.pdbx_seq_one_letter_code
_entity_poly.pdbx_strand_id
1 'polypeptide(L)'
;MEGVKECDIWAQDCPDGEKCMPWDDQGGGYWNATKCSPVADSPGQSGDECTVEGSAVSGVDDCDEGLLCWFVNEENVGTCLDMCTGSQENAQCPNGQTCDISNDGVLILCLYTCNPIVVDCPEGQVCFPTSTDDGQFICDFDASGDQGVYGDP
;
A
#
# COMPACT_ATOMS: atom_id res chain seq x y z
N MET A 1 -17.53 9.38 6.44
CA MET A 1 -16.84 10.00 7.58
C MET A 1 -15.37 9.82 7.28
N GLU A 2 -14.62 10.90 7.10
CA GLU A 2 -13.18 10.81 6.85
C GLU A 2 -12.51 10.22 8.09
N GLY A 3 -11.58 9.27 7.92
CA GLY A 3 -10.83 8.67 9.02
C GLY A 3 -9.85 9.66 9.64
N VAL A 4 -9.37 9.34 10.85
CA VAL A 4 -8.40 10.19 11.56
C VAL A 4 -7.06 10.18 10.82
N LYS A 5 -6.45 11.36 10.64
CA LYS A 5 -5.08 11.51 10.13
C LYS A 5 -4.20 12.04 11.25
N GLU A 6 -3.53 11.14 11.98
CA GLU A 6 -2.63 11.54 13.08
C GLU A 6 -1.27 12.01 12.57
N CYS A 7 -0.88 11.57 11.37
CA CYS A 7 0.36 11.90 10.68
C CYS A 7 0.11 12.08 9.17
N ASP A 8 1.02 12.80 8.52
CA ASP A 8 1.07 12.94 7.07
C ASP A 8 1.90 11.79 6.47
N ILE A 9 1.24 10.96 5.66
CA ILE A 9 1.84 9.77 5.05
C ILE A 9 3.01 10.10 4.11
N TRP A 10 3.01 11.29 3.50
CA TRP A 10 4.10 11.76 2.63
C TRP A 10 5.27 12.31 3.44
N ALA A 11 5.00 12.95 4.58
CA ALA A 11 6.01 13.61 5.39
C ALA A 11 6.67 12.70 6.43
N GLN A 12 6.04 11.56 6.78
CA GLN A 12 6.46 10.66 7.86
C GLN A 12 6.71 11.43 9.18
N ASP A 13 5.80 12.33 9.55
CA ASP A 13 5.99 13.29 10.64
C ASP A 13 5.65 12.74 12.04
N CYS A 14 5.99 11.47 12.29
CA CYS A 14 5.82 10.80 13.57
C CYS A 14 6.98 11.06 14.54
N PRO A 15 6.78 10.87 15.87
CA PRO A 15 7.84 10.89 16.85
C PRO A 15 8.95 9.86 16.58
N ASP A 16 10.15 10.11 17.10
CA ASP A 16 11.28 9.16 16.98
C ASP A 16 10.89 7.75 17.44
N GLY A 17 11.16 6.75 16.58
CA GLY A 17 10.82 5.35 16.83
C GLY A 17 9.42 4.95 16.38
N GLU A 18 8.67 5.86 15.77
CA GLU A 18 7.39 5.59 15.12
C GLU A 18 7.43 6.00 13.63
N LYS A 19 6.60 5.36 12.81
CA LYS A 19 6.42 5.64 11.39
C LYS A 19 4.96 5.86 11.06
N CYS A 20 4.68 6.65 10.02
CA CYS A 20 3.30 6.94 9.63
C CYS A 20 2.75 5.78 8.80
N MET A 21 1.67 5.16 9.30
CA MET A 21 1.10 3.95 8.71
C MET A 21 -0.39 4.16 8.36
N PRO A 22 -0.82 3.69 7.17
CA PRO A 22 -2.24 3.60 6.87
C PRO A 22 -2.86 2.54 7.78
N TRP A 23 -4.08 2.78 8.24
CA TRP A 23 -4.82 1.81 9.05
C TRP A 23 -6.34 1.98 8.90
N ASP A 24 -7.06 1.01 9.44
CA ASP A 24 -8.51 1.01 9.59
C ASP A 24 -8.92 1.52 10.98
N ASP A 25 -9.34 2.77 11.06
CA ASP A 25 -9.78 3.43 12.30
C ASP A 25 -11.11 2.88 12.84
N GLN A 26 -11.91 2.21 12.01
CA GLN A 26 -13.30 1.88 12.35
C GLN A 26 -13.62 0.38 12.30
N GLY A 27 -12.64 -0.47 12.00
CA GLY A 27 -12.83 -1.91 11.86
C GLY A 27 -13.65 -2.30 10.63
N GLY A 28 -13.66 -1.45 9.59
CA GLY A 28 -14.37 -1.69 8.33
C GLY A 28 -13.67 -2.67 7.37
N GLY A 29 -12.42 -3.05 7.64
CA GLY A 29 -11.62 -3.93 6.81
C GLY A 29 -10.90 -3.22 5.66
N TYR A 30 -10.75 -1.89 5.70
CA TYR A 30 -10.07 -1.11 4.67
C TYR A 30 -9.33 0.09 5.27
N TRP A 31 -8.19 0.46 4.69
CA TRP A 31 -7.40 1.61 5.12
C TRP A 31 -8.16 2.92 4.84
N ASN A 32 -8.48 3.67 5.89
CA ASN A 32 -9.25 4.92 5.81
C ASN A 32 -8.65 6.06 6.62
N ALA A 33 -7.55 5.80 7.33
CA ALA A 33 -6.93 6.67 8.31
C ALA A 33 -5.40 6.49 8.31
N THR A 34 -4.68 7.43 8.91
CA THR A 34 -3.22 7.33 9.14
C THR A 34 -2.92 7.49 10.62
N LYS A 35 -1.99 6.69 11.15
CA LYS A 35 -1.52 6.78 12.54
C LYS A 35 -0.01 6.62 12.64
N CYS A 36 0.56 7.06 13.76
CA CYS A 36 1.93 6.72 14.11
C CYS A 36 1.98 5.32 14.75
N SER A 37 2.73 4.42 14.13
CA SER A 37 2.96 3.06 14.62
C SER A 37 4.43 2.85 14.98
N PRO A 38 4.74 2.05 16.01
CA PRO A 38 6.13 1.74 16.35
C PRO A 38 6.90 1.14 15.17
N VAL A 39 8.15 1.56 14.99
CA VAL A 39 9.10 0.87 14.12
C VAL A 39 9.65 -0.34 14.87
N ALA A 40 9.73 -1.50 14.20
CA ALA A 40 10.28 -2.71 14.80
C ALA A 40 11.77 -2.54 15.19
N ASP A 41 12.23 -3.30 16.21
CA ASP A 41 13.64 -3.27 16.65
C ASP A 41 14.63 -3.69 15.54
N SER A 42 14.17 -4.47 14.56
CA SER A 42 14.95 -4.91 13.40
C SER A 42 14.06 -4.84 12.16
N PRO A 43 13.89 -3.63 11.60
CA PRO A 43 12.89 -3.40 10.57
C PRO A 43 13.32 -4.00 9.23
N GLY A 44 12.39 -4.69 8.58
CA GLY A 44 12.55 -5.23 7.22
C GLY A 44 12.71 -4.11 6.20
N GLN A 45 13.53 -4.36 5.17
CA GLN A 45 13.79 -3.41 4.09
C GLN A 45 12.91 -3.73 2.87
N SER A 46 12.87 -2.83 1.88
CA SER A 46 12.12 -3.05 0.64
C SER A 46 12.46 -4.41 0.00
N GLY A 47 11.43 -5.23 -0.21
CA GLY A 47 11.52 -6.59 -0.75
C GLY A 47 11.72 -7.71 0.28
N ASP A 48 11.95 -7.39 1.56
CA ASP A 48 12.02 -8.41 2.62
C ASP A 48 10.63 -8.97 2.96
N GLU A 49 10.60 -10.22 3.46
CA GLU A 49 9.40 -10.80 4.07
C GLU A 49 9.04 -10.02 5.34
N CYS A 50 7.75 -9.79 5.54
CA CYS A 50 7.23 -9.02 6.68
C CYS A 50 6.03 -9.68 7.33
N THR A 51 5.72 -9.26 8.55
CA THR A 51 4.54 -9.69 9.28
C THR A 51 3.71 -8.50 9.76
N VAL A 52 2.39 -8.67 9.80
CA VAL A 52 1.46 -7.70 10.39
C VAL A 52 0.91 -8.19 11.72
N GLU A 53 0.65 -7.27 12.64
CA GLU A 53 -0.02 -7.60 13.89
C GLU A 53 -1.54 -7.48 13.77
N GLY A 54 -2.25 -8.56 14.07
CA GLY A 54 -3.73 -8.58 14.14
C GLY A 54 -4.43 -8.69 12.79
N SER A 55 -4.20 -7.75 11.87
CA SER A 55 -4.75 -7.77 10.51
C SER A 55 -3.91 -6.94 9.54
N ALA A 56 -4.05 -7.18 8.23
CA ALA A 56 -3.37 -6.40 7.19
C ALA A 56 -3.68 -4.88 7.24
N VAL A 57 -4.83 -4.51 7.81
CA VAL A 57 -5.27 -3.11 7.93
C VAL A 57 -5.03 -2.52 9.32
N SER A 58 -4.30 -3.22 10.21
CA SER A 58 -4.04 -2.75 11.57
C SER A 58 -3.12 -1.54 11.64
N GLY A 59 -2.33 -1.32 10.59
CA GLY A 59 -1.26 -0.32 10.53
C GLY A 59 -0.04 -0.67 11.37
N VAL A 60 0.12 -1.91 11.83
CA VAL A 60 1.30 -2.36 12.59
C VAL A 60 1.95 -3.51 11.84
N ASP A 61 3.20 -3.31 11.42
CA ASP A 61 4.04 -4.29 10.75
C ASP A 61 5.50 -4.17 11.18
N ASP A 62 6.34 -5.08 10.71
CA ASP A 62 7.78 -5.11 10.99
C ASP A 62 8.66 -4.51 9.88
N CYS A 63 8.08 -3.75 8.94
CA CYS A 63 8.84 -3.04 7.91
C CYS A 63 9.44 -1.73 8.44
N ASP A 64 10.45 -1.19 7.76
CA ASP A 64 11.08 0.10 8.10
C ASP A 64 10.17 1.31 7.82
N GLU A 65 10.62 2.49 8.21
CA GLU A 65 9.98 3.77 7.90
C GLU A 65 9.80 3.95 6.39
N GLY A 66 8.63 4.46 5.98
CA GLY A 66 8.29 4.60 4.57
C GLY A 66 8.03 3.28 3.84
N LEU A 67 7.86 2.17 4.56
CA LEU A 67 7.51 0.86 4.01
C LEU A 67 6.21 0.33 4.64
N LEU A 68 5.42 -0.38 3.84
CA LEU A 68 4.21 -1.09 4.27
C LEU A 68 4.32 -2.58 3.96
N CYS A 69 3.92 -3.42 4.90
CA CYS A 69 3.76 -4.84 4.65
C CYS A 69 2.55 -5.10 3.75
N TRP A 70 2.81 -5.57 2.53
CA TRP A 70 1.80 -5.76 1.49
C TRP A 70 1.70 -7.21 1.04
N PHE A 71 0.69 -7.54 0.23
CA PHE A 71 0.40 -8.92 -0.20
C PHE A 71 0.27 -9.92 0.96
N VAL A 72 -0.31 -9.46 2.07
CA VAL A 72 -0.42 -10.21 3.31
C VAL A 72 -1.36 -11.42 3.14
N ASN A 73 -0.87 -12.61 3.48
CA ASN A 73 -1.62 -13.86 3.41
C ASN A 73 -2.41 -14.16 4.71
N GLU A 74 -3.08 -15.31 4.77
CA GLU A 74 -3.87 -15.74 5.94
C GLU A 74 -3.03 -15.97 7.22
N GLU A 75 -1.71 -16.13 7.07
CA GLU A 75 -0.77 -16.29 8.19
C GLU A 75 -0.20 -14.93 8.65
N ASN A 76 -0.72 -13.81 8.13
CA ASN A 76 -0.24 -12.45 8.37
C ASN A 76 1.19 -12.19 7.87
N VAL A 77 1.63 -12.92 6.84
CA VAL A 77 2.95 -12.76 6.21
C VAL A 77 2.81 -12.12 4.84
N GLY A 78 3.66 -11.14 4.54
CA GLY A 78 3.67 -10.38 3.28
C GLY A 78 5.09 -10.00 2.83
N THR A 79 5.18 -8.91 2.07
CA THR A 79 6.46 -8.32 1.64
C THR A 79 6.47 -6.81 1.89
N CYS A 80 7.58 -6.28 2.40
CA CYS A 80 7.75 -4.84 2.58
C CYS A 80 7.83 -4.15 1.21
N LEU A 81 6.89 -3.26 0.94
CA LEU A 81 6.89 -2.39 -0.25
C LEU A 81 7.16 -0.95 0.13
N ASP A 82 7.84 -0.24 -0.77
CA ASP A 82 8.07 1.19 -0.65
C ASP A 82 6.75 1.96 -0.71
N MET A 83 6.56 2.88 0.23
CA MET A 83 5.59 3.94 0.08
C MET A 83 6.15 5.04 -0.83
N CYS A 84 5.26 5.76 -1.48
CA CYS A 84 5.65 6.85 -2.36
C CYS A 84 6.35 7.97 -1.59
N THR A 85 7.27 8.65 -2.27
CA THR A 85 7.95 9.83 -1.74
C THR A 85 7.57 11.08 -2.55
N GLY A 86 7.87 12.26 -2.01
CA GLY A 86 7.60 13.54 -2.66
C GLY A 86 6.24 14.12 -2.23
N SER A 87 5.35 14.33 -3.20
CA SER A 87 3.98 14.82 -2.95
C SER A 87 2.99 14.18 -3.91
N GLN A 88 1.70 14.36 -3.66
CA GLN A 88 0.64 13.85 -4.53
C GLN A 88 0.79 14.30 -6.00
N GLU A 89 1.25 15.53 -6.25
CA GLU A 89 1.44 16.07 -7.61
C GLU A 89 2.79 15.71 -8.24
N ASN A 90 3.74 15.22 -7.45
CA ASN A 90 5.09 14.86 -7.89
C ASN A 90 5.56 13.60 -7.16
N ALA A 91 4.73 12.56 -7.25
CA ALA A 91 4.95 11.30 -6.57
C ALA A 91 6.12 10.54 -7.21
N GLN A 92 6.96 9.95 -6.36
CA GLN A 92 8.19 9.29 -6.77
C GLN A 92 8.29 7.90 -6.15
N CYS A 93 8.71 6.94 -6.97
CA CYS A 93 8.96 5.57 -6.58
C CYS A 93 10.32 5.09 -7.12
N PRO A 94 11.00 4.19 -6.40
CA PRO A 94 12.25 3.61 -6.86
C PRO A 94 12.05 2.64 -8.03
N ASN A 95 13.15 2.21 -8.66
CA ASN A 95 13.19 1.07 -9.58
C ASN A 95 12.22 1.12 -10.78
N GLY A 96 11.74 2.31 -11.18
CA GLY A 96 10.79 2.45 -12.29
C GLY A 96 9.38 1.97 -11.96
N GLN A 97 9.06 1.80 -10.68
CA GLN A 97 7.69 1.61 -10.20
C GLN A 97 6.89 2.91 -10.37
N THR A 98 5.56 2.79 -10.33
CA THR A 98 4.66 3.93 -10.27
C THR A 98 4.01 4.01 -8.89
N CYS A 99 3.59 5.21 -8.51
CA CYS A 99 2.90 5.44 -7.25
C CYS A 99 1.40 5.20 -7.44
N ASP A 100 0.86 4.17 -6.80
CA ASP A 100 -0.58 4.02 -6.61
C ASP A 100 -1.02 4.86 -5.42
N ILE A 101 -1.90 5.83 -5.67
CA ILE A 101 -2.47 6.70 -4.64
C ILE A 101 -3.95 6.36 -4.53
N SER A 102 -4.34 5.67 -3.47
CA SER A 102 -5.70 5.16 -3.27
C SER A 102 -6.25 5.57 -1.90
N ASN A 103 -7.55 5.30 -1.69
CA ASN A 103 -8.27 5.65 -0.46
C ASN A 103 -8.10 7.11 -0.03
N ASP A 104 -8.36 8.05 -0.94
CA ASP A 104 -8.22 9.50 -0.70
C ASP A 104 -6.82 9.92 -0.20
N GLY A 105 -5.79 9.23 -0.71
CA GLY A 105 -4.39 9.49 -0.40
C GLY A 105 -3.94 8.97 0.96
N VAL A 106 -4.71 8.07 1.58
CA VAL A 106 -4.27 7.33 2.78
C VAL A 106 -3.26 6.25 2.41
N LEU A 107 -3.44 5.61 1.25
CA LEU A 107 -2.55 4.57 0.76
C LEU A 107 -1.74 5.11 -0.41
N ILE A 108 -0.41 5.01 -0.31
CA ILE A 108 0.54 5.53 -1.30
C ILE A 108 1.65 4.51 -1.57
N LEU A 109 1.40 3.52 -2.44
CA LEU A 109 2.31 2.39 -2.65
C LEU A 109 3.06 2.45 -3.96
N CYS A 110 4.33 2.06 -3.93
CA CYS A 110 5.14 1.86 -5.12
C CYS A 110 4.93 0.46 -5.70
N LEU A 111 4.26 0.40 -6.85
CA LEU A 111 3.88 -0.84 -7.51
C LEU A 111 4.47 -0.94 -8.91
N TYR A 112 4.68 -2.17 -9.37
CA TYR A 112 5.17 -2.41 -10.71
C TYR A 112 4.10 -2.11 -11.75
N THR A 113 4.50 -1.46 -12.83
CA THR A 113 3.60 -1.26 -13.97
C THR A 113 3.49 -2.52 -14.81
N CYS A 114 2.37 -2.69 -15.50
CA CYS A 114 2.09 -3.84 -16.35
C CYS A 114 1.44 -3.44 -17.67
N ASN A 115 1.45 -4.37 -18.62
CA ASN A 115 0.74 -4.21 -19.88
C ASN A 115 -0.54 -5.07 -19.88
N PRO A 116 -1.73 -4.45 -19.94
CA PRO A 116 -3.01 -5.17 -19.83
C PRO A 116 -3.29 -6.11 -21.01
N ILE A 117 -2.55 -6.01 -22.12
CA ILE A 117 -2.72 -6.87 -23.30
C ILE A 117 -1.94 -8.18 -23.16
N VAL A 118 -0.76 -8.15 -22.54
CA VAL A 118 0.13 -9.32 -22.42
C VAL A 118 0.17 -9.92 -21.02
N VAL A 119 -0.39 -9.23 -20.02
CA VAL A 119 -0.49 -9.60 -18.60
C VAL A 119 0.81 -10.18 -18.05
N ASP A 120 1.68 -9.30 -17.58
CA ASP A 120 3.06 -9.57 -17.16
C ASP A 120 3.28 -9.44 -15.64
N CYS A 121 2.22 -9.57 -14.84
CA CYS A 121 2.33 -9.49 -13.39
C CYS A 121 2.90 -10.77 -12.75
N PRO A 122 3.60 -10.64 -11.60
CA PRO A 122 3.98 -11.77 -10.76
C PRO A 122 2.80 -12.69 -10.41
N GLU A 123 3.11 -13.92 -10.00
CA GLU A 123 2.10 -14.89 -9.59
C GLU A 123 1.22 -14.35 -8.46
N GLY A 124 -0.10 -14.51 -8.60
CA GLY A 124 -1.09 -14.00 -7.63
C GLY A 124 -1.46 -12.54 -7.79
N GLN A 125 -0.85 -11.80 -8.73
CA GLN A 125 -1.18 -10.41 -9.03
C GLN A 125 -1.94 -10.29 -10.35
N VAL A 126 -2.77 -9.26 -10.45
CA VAL A 126 -3.56 -8.93 -11.63
C VAL A 126 -3.17 -7.54 -12.13
N CYS A 127 -3.27 -7.34 -13.44
CA CYS A 127 -2.96 -6.06 -14.08
C CYS A 127 -4.26 -5.25 -14.21
N PHE A 128 -4.40 -4.17 -13.42
CA PHE A 128 -5.58 -3.30 -13.46
C PHE A 128 -5.18 -1.82 -13.57
N PRO A 129 -6.06 -0.96 -14.09
CA PRO A 129 -5.75 0.46 -14.24
C PRO A 129 -5.52 1.11 -12.87
N THR A 130 -4.53 1.99 -12.79
CA THR A 130 -4.29 2.79 -11.58
C THR A 130 -5.53 3.61 -11.23
N SER A 131 -5.62 4.04 -9.96
CA SER A 131 -6.63 5.01 -9.51
C SER A 131 -6.50 6.39 -10.17
N THR A 132 -5.39 6.64 -10.87
CA THR A 132 -5.09 7.88 -11.59
C THR A 132 -5.56 7.80 -13.05
N ASP A 133 -6.18 8.87 -13.56
CA ASP A 133 -6.69 8.97 -14.95
C ASP A 133 -5.57 9.07 -16.03
N ASP A 134 -4.34 8.65 -15.73
CA ASP A 134 -3.19 8.72 -16.64
C ASP A 134 -3.07 7.52 -17.59
N GLY A 135 -3.95 6.52 -17.44
CA GLY A 135 -3.99 5.32 -18.26
C GLY A 135 -2.85 4.34 -17.95
N GLN A 136 -2.22 4.46 -16.78
CA GLN A 136 -1.27 3.48 -16.29
C GLN A 136 -1.97 2.24 -15.75
N PHE A 137 -1.26 1.13 -15.73
CA PHE A 137 -1.71 -0.13 -15.17
C PHE A 137 -0.66 -0.65 -14.21
N ILE A 138 -1.10 -1.21 -13.10
CA ILE A 138 -0.25 -1.72 -12.02
C ILE A 138 -0.54 -3.19 -11.75
N CYS A 139 0.49 -3.88 -11.26
CA CYS A 139 0.37 -5.20 -10.67
C CYS A 139 0.08 -5.08 -9.19
N ASP A 140 -1.08 -5.58 -8.79
CA ASP A 140 -1.46 -5.69 -7.39
C ASP A 140 -2.45 -6.86 -7.21
N PHE A 141 -2.90 -7.13 -5.98
CA PHE A 141 -3.88 -8.18 -5.72
C PHE A 141 -5.29 -7.71 -6.08
N ASP A 142 -6.14 -8.67 -6.47
CA ASP A 142 -7.53 -8.37 -6.80
C ASP A 142 -8.35 -8.12 -5.52
N ALA A 143 -8.43 -6.84 -5.12
CA ALA A 143 -9.26 -6.39 -4.01
C ALA A 143 -10.70 -6.02 -4.43
N SER A 144 -11.06 -6.17 -5.72
CA SER A 144 -12.33 -5.68 -6.27
C SER A 144 -13.55 -6.54 -5.90
N GLY A 145 -13.31 -7.71 -5.30
CA GLY A 145 -14.34 -8.71 -5.01
C GLY A 145 -14.86 -9.37 -6.28
N ASP A 146 -15.97 -10.12 -6.21
CA ASP A 146 -16.59 -10.82 -7.36
C ASP A 146 -17.13 -9.88 -8.48
N GLN A 147 -16.82 -8.57 -8.47
CA GLN A 147 -17.39 -7.57 -9.38
C GLN A 147 -16.48 -7.14 -10.54
N GLY A 148 -15.70 -8.08 -11.06
CA GLY A 148 -14.90 -7.89 -12.27
C GLY A 148 -15.08 -9.02 -13.27
N VAL A 149 -16.29 -9.21 -13.83
CA VAL A 149 -16.44 -10.07 -15.01
C VAL A 149 -16.21 -9.27 -16.29
N TYR A 150 -15.41 -9.84 -17.19
CA TYR A 150 -15.23 -9.35 -18.55
C TYR A 150 -16.61 -9.15 -19.22
N GLY A 151 -16.96 -7.88 -19.48
CA GLY A 151 -18.18 -7.51 -20.20
C GLY A 151 -19.32 -6.92 -19.36
N ASP A 152 -19.04 -6.30 -18.21
CA ASP A 152 -20.06 -5.47 -17.57
C ASP A 152 -20.45 -4.26 -18.47
N PRO A 153 -21.76 -3.93 -18.57
CA PRO A 153 -22.34 -3.08 -19.62
C PRO A 153 -22.04 -1.58 -19.52
#